data_AF-A0A0D0A1E6-F1
#
_entry.id   AF-A0A0D0A1E6-F1
#
_cell.length_a   1.000
_cell.length_b   1.000
_cell.length_c   1.000
_cell.angle_alpha   90.00
_cell.angle_beta   90.00
_cell.angle_gamma   90.00
#
_symmetry.space_group_name_H-M   'P 1'
#
loop_
_entity.id
_entity.type
_entity.pdbx_description
1 polymer ?
#
loop_
_entity_poly.entity_id
_entity_poly.type
_entity_poly.pdbx_seq_one_letter_code
_entity_poly.pdbx_strand_id
1 'polypeptide(L)'
;TLAECIAVVKYARDNFMVHIKSPQKFTLGVLADYTKSIPDAPGTHGDREILKRAMSSVEDFLDRASRGQDGILQLCGVCDEWCATDQVCRSMRDTIAMVEDIYCHALSDGDAELALVHLLKGFLYQNYNEF
;
A
#
# COMPACT_ATOMS: atom_id res chain seq x y z
N THR A 1 26.38 0.32 -10.32
CA THR A 1 27.02 -0.91 -9.80
C THR A 1 26.01 -1.68 -8.98
N LEU A 2 26.26 -2.96 -8.67
CA LEU A 2 25.33 -3.76 -7.84
C LEU A 2 25.08 -3.10 -6.47
N ALA A 3 26.13 -2.60 -5.83
CA ALA A 3 26.04 -1.92 -4.54
C ALA A 3 25.16 -0.65 -4.59
N GLU A 4 25.24 0.13 -5.67
CA GLU A 4 24.39 1.31 -5.87
C GLU A 4 22.92 0.94 -6.03
N CYS A 5 22.62 -0.11 -6.82
CA CYS A 5 21.26 -0.58 -7.01
C CYS A 5 20.64 -1.07 -5.69
N ILE A 6 21.40 -1.84 -4.90
CA ILE A 6 20.99 -2.27 -3.55
C ILE A 6 20.75 -1.06 -2.63
N ALA A 7 21.62 -0.06 -2.69
CA ALA A 7 21.47 1.15 -1.88
C ALA A 7 20.19 1.93 -2.22
N VAL A 8 19.82 2.02 -3.50
CA VAL A 8 18.56 2.64 -3.95
C VAL A 8 17.35 1.91 -3.38
N VAL A 9 17.30 0.57 -3.49
CA VAL A 9 16.17 -0.20 -2.96
C VAL A 9 16.09 -0.09 -1.44
N LYS A 10 17.23 -0.18 -0.75
CA LYS A 10 17.29 -0.01 0.71
C LYS A 10 16.78 1.37 1.13
N TYR A 11 17.21 2.43 0.46
CA TYR A 11 16.74 3.78 0.75
C TYR A 11 15.23 3.95 0.53
N ALA A 12 14.70 3.40 -0.56
CA ALA A 12 13.26 3.41 -0.82
C ALA A 12 12.48 2.64 0.26
N ARG A 13 12.96 1.44 0.64
CA ARG A 13 12.38 0.62 1.72
C ARG A 13 12.39 1.37 3.06
N ASP A 14 13.51 1.95 3.43
CA ASP A 14 13.66 2.60 4.73
C ASP A 14 12.73 3.81 4.84
N ASN A 15 12.64 4.62 3.78
CA ASN A 15 11.68 5.73 3.74
C ASN A 15 10.22 5.25 3.78
N PHE A 16 9.89 4.20 3.03
CA PHE A 16 8.57 3.58 3.06
C PHE A 16 8.22 3.13 4.48
N MET A 17 9.10 2.40 5.16
CA MET A 17 8.86 1.91 6.51
C MET A 17 8.75 3.04 7.55
N VAL A 18 9.51 4.12 7.40
CA VAL A 18 9.35 5.31 8.25
C VAL A 18 7.98 5.97 8.03
N HIS A 19 7.53 6.06 6.77
CA HIS A 19 6.26 6.68 6.41
C HIS A 19 5.06 5.84 6.88
N ILE A 20 5.02 4.56 6.52
CA ILE A 20 3.84 3.72 6.72
C ILE A 20 3.85 2.97 8.06
N LYS A 21 5.03 2.78 8.68
CA LYS A 21 5.30 1.97 9.89
C LYS A 21 4.97 0.47 9.74
N SER A 22 3.78 0.15 9.24
CA SER A 22 3.33 -1.18 8.87
C SER A 22 2.17 -1.04 7.88
N PRO A 23 2.08 -1.89 6.84
CA PRO A 23 1.01 -1.81 5.84
C PRO A 23 -0.39 -1.74 6.47
N GLN A 24 -0.66 -2.64 7.42
CA GLN A 24 -1.94 -2.71 8.12
C GLN A 24 -2.31 -1.41 8.85
N LYS A 25 -1.39 -0.83 9.64
CA LYS A 25 -1.66 0.43 10.36
C LYS A 25 -1.86 1.61 9.41
N PHE A 26 -1.10 1.64 8.31
CA PHE A 26 -1.27 2.67 7.29
C PHE A 26 -2.65 2.57 6.65
N THR A 27 -3.05 1.39 6.16
CA THR A 27 -4.37 1.14 5.57
C THR A 27 -5.50 1.49 6.53
N LEU A 28 -5.40 1.10 7.81
CA LEU A 28 -6.39 1.45 8.83
C LEU A 28 -6.47 2.96 9.09
N GLY A 29 -5.33 3.65 9.10
CA GLY A 29 -5.29 5.11 9.23
C GLY A 29 -5.98 5.79 8.05
N VAL A 30 -5.69 5.34 6.83
CA VAL A 30 -6.31 5.84 5.60
C VAL A 30 -7.82 5.62 5.61
N LEU A 31 -8.28 4.43 6.01
CA LEU A 31 -9.71 4.14 6.16
C LEU A 31 -10.39 5.04 7.20
N ALA A 32 -9.72 5.27 8.34
CA ALA A 32 -10.25 6.13 9.39
C ALA A 32 -10.38 7.58 8.91
N ASP A 33 -9.40 8.08 8.16
CA ASP A 33 -9.44 9.43 7.61
C ASP A 33 -10.49 9.58 6.50
N TYR A 34 -10.66 8.56 5.65
CA TYR A 34 -11.79 8.48 4.72
C TYR A 34 -13.13 8.51 5.47
N THR A 35 -13.30 7.68 6.50
CA THR A 35 -14.55 7.59 7.27
C THR A 35 -14.91 8.92 7.96
N LYS A 36 -13.91 9.64 8.48
CA LYS A 36 -14.12 10.98 9.08
C LYS A 36 -14.56 12.04 8.07
N SER A 37 -14.29 11.82 6.78
CA SER A 37 -14.65 12.76 5.73
C SER A 37 -16.08 12.56 5.20
N ILE A 38 -16.78 11.53 5.67
CA ILE A 38 -18.17 11.25 5.30
C ILE A 38 -19.08 12.33 5.90
N PRO A 39 -19.86 13.06 5.09
CA PRO A 39 -20.81 14.04 5.61
C PRO A 39 -21.97 13.36 6.36
N ASP A 40 -22.55 14.05 7.35
CA ASP A 40 -23.72 13.56 8.09
C ASP A 40 -25.00 13.42 7.23
N ALA A 41 -24.97 13.89 5.99
CA ALA A 41 -26.10 13.82 5.08
C ALA A 41 -26.25 12.41 4.47
N PRO A 42 -27.46 11.84 4.48
CA PRO A 42 -27.69 10.50 3.94
C PRO A 42 -27.42 10.46 2.43
N GLY A 43 -26.81 9.36 1.96
CA GLY A 43 -26.48 9.14 0.55
C GLY A 43 -25.26 9.93 0.06
N THR A 44 -24.46 10.50 0.97
CA THR A 44 -23.18 11.14 0.63
C THR A 44 -22.01 10.19 0.91
N HIS A 45 -20.88 10.48 0.29
CA HIS A 45 -19.67 9.65 0.35
C HIS A 45 -18.51 10.42 0.97
N GLY A 46 -17.59 9.69 1.60
CA GLY A 46 -16.30 10.25 2.01
C GLY A 46 -15.45 10.77 0.83
N ASP A 47 -14.47 11.62 1.15
CA ASP A 47 -13.49 12.16 0.21
C ASP A 47 -12.54 11.06 -0.29
N ARG A 48 -12.83 10.59 -1.51
CA ARG A 48 -12.04 9.56 -2.21
C ARG A 48 -10.63 10.03 -2.58
N GLU A 49 -10.35 11.33 -2.59
CA GLU A 49 -8.99 11.83 -2.83
C GLU A 49 -8.03 11.50 -1.67
N ILE A 50 -8.55 11.14 -0.48
CA ILE A 50 -7.74 10.59 0.62
C ILE A 50 -7.12 9.25 0.18
N LEU A 51 -7.92 8.37 -0.41
CA LEU A 51 -7.49 7.04 -0.84
C LEU A 51 -6.51 7.12 -2.01
N LYS A 52 -6.80 7.96 -3.01
CA LYS A 52 -5.91 8.16 -4.16
C LYS A 52 -4.55 8.73 -3.74
N ARG A 53 -4.53 9.73 -2.85
CA ARG A 53 -3.27 10.30 -2.33
C ARG A 53 -2.46 9.26 -1.55
N ALA A 54 -3.13 8.39 -0.78
CA ALA A 54 -2.48 7.32 -0.05
C ALA A 54 -1.87 6.25 -0.98
N MET A 55 -2.55 5.87 -2.06
CA MET A 55 -1.97 4.98 -3.07
C MET A 55 -0.76 5.62 -3.76
N SER A 56 -0.92 6.86 -4.23
CA SER A 56 0.14 7.61 -4.92
C SER A 56 1.39 7.80 -4.05
N SER A 57 1.24 8.00 -2.73
CA SER A 57 2.40 8.12 -1.85
C SER A 57 3.20 6.81 -1.72
N VAL A 58 2.54 5.65 -1.86
CA VAL A 58 3.22 4.35 -1.85
C VAL A 58 3.82 4.03 -3.23
N GLU A 59 3.13 4.38 -4.31
CA GLU A 59 3.64 4.24 -5.69
C GLU A 59 4.98 4.97 -5.88
N ASP A 60 5.14 6.15 -5.28
CA ASP A 60 6.41 6.90 -5.31
C ASP A 60 7.60 6.12 -4.72
N PHE A 61 7.37 5.33 -3.66
CA PHE A 61 8.42 4.47 -3.10
C PHE A 61 8.67 3.25 -3.98
N LEU A 62 7.60 2.66 -4.53
CA LEU A 62 7.66 1.50 -5.40
C LEU A 62 8.41 1.82 -6.70
N ASP A 63 8.17 2.97 -7.33
CA ASP A 63 8.87 3.39 -8.54
C ASP A 63 10.38 3.49 -8.30
N ARG A 64 10.79 4.09 -7.18
CA ARG A 64 12.21 4.18 -6.79
C ARG A 64 12.83 2.80 -6.53
N ALA A 65 12.13 1.94 -5.79
CA ALA A 65 12.59 0.59 -5.49
C ALA A 65 12.70 -0.27 -6.77
N SER A 66 11.73 -0.16 -7.67
CA SER A 66 11.69 -0.91 -8.94
C SER A 66 12.86 -0.56 -9.83
N ARG A 67 13.25 0.72 -9.92
CA ARG A 67 14.47 1.12 -10.68
C ARG A 67 15.74 0.46 -10.13
N GLY A 68 15.85 0.32 -8.81
CA GLY A 68 16.95 -0.40 -8.18
C GLY A 68 16.90 -1.91 -8.49
N GLN A 69 15.72 -2.52 -8.38
CA GLN A 69 15.48 -3.93 -8.74
C GLN A 69 15.84 -4.23 -10.21
N ASP A 70 15.42 -3.37 -11.14
CA ASP A 70 15.72 -3.47 -12.57
C ASP A 70 17.23 -3.38 -12.83
N GLY A 71 17.93 -2.50 -12.13
CA GLY A 71 19.38 -2.41 -12.20
C GLY A 71 20.09 -3.70 -11.73
N ILE A 72 19.60 -4.34 -10.68
CA ILE A 72 20.12 -5.64 -10.22
C ILE A 72 19.86 -6.71 -11.29
N LEU A 73 18.63 -6.75 -11.84
CA LEU A 73 18.25 -7.70 -12.87
C LEU A 73 19.17 -7.60 -14.09
N GLN A 74 19.49 -6.38 -14.52
CA GLN A 74 20.36 -6.12 -15.66
C GLN A 74 21.82 -6.52 -15.40
N LEU A 75 22.30 -6.36 -14.17
CA LEU A 75 23.70 -6.64 -13.81
C LEU A 75 23.96 -8.12 -13.52
N CYS A 76 23.00 -8.80 -12.88
CA CYS A 76 23.22 -10.10 -12.25
C CYS A 76 22.14 -11.14 -12.59
N GLY A 77 21.08 -10.75 -13.28
CA GLY A 77 19.91 -11.61 -13.50
C GLY A 77 19.09 -11.81 -12.23
N VAL A 78 18.32 -12.90 -12.19
CA VAL A 78 17.58 -13.33 -11.00
C VAL A 78 18.56 -14.00 -10.04
N CYS A 79 19.06 -13.23 -9.07
CA CYS A 79 19.95 -13.67 -8.00
C CYS A 79 19.32 -13.40 -6.62
N ASP A 80 20.02 -13.75 -5.54
CA ASP A 80 19.52 -13.56 -4.16
C ASP A 80 19.20 -12.10 -3.85
N GLU A 81 20.03 -11.17 -4.33
CA GLU A 81 19.78 -9.73 -4.19
C GLU A 81 18.54 -9.29 -4.97
N TRP A 82 18.33 -9.84 -6.17
CA TRP A 82 17.12 -9.55 -6.94
C TRP A 82 15.88 -10.08 -6.22
N CYS A 83 15.92 -11.31 -5.71
CA CYS A 83 14.82 -11.90 -4.94
C CYS A 83 14.51 -11.11 -3.66
N ALA A 84 15.54 -10.64 -2.95
CA ALA A 84 15.36 -9.82 -1.76
C ALA A 84 14.71 -8.46 -2.08
N THR A 85 15.12 -7.84 -3.18
CA THR A 85 14.51 -6.57 -3.64
C THR A 85 13.11 -6.75 -4.20
N ASP A 86 12.81 -7.91 -4.80
CA ASP A 86 11.47 -8.27 -5.23
C ASP A 86 10.50 -8.37 -4.03
N GLN A 87 10.94 -8.98 -2.93
CA GLN A 87 10.13 -9.05 -1.71
C GLN A 87 9.77 -7.65 -1.16
N VAL A 88 10.70 -6.70 -1.24
CA VAL A 88 10.44 -5.29 -0.86
C VAL A 88 9.40 -4.67 -1.77
N CYS A 89 9.55 -4.82 -3.09
CA CYS A 89 8.62 -4.25 -4.07
C CYS A 89 7.21 -4.88 -3.94
N ARG A 90 7.13 -6.19 -3.68
CA ARG A 90 5.86 -6.87 -3.36
C ARG A 90 5.18 -6.27 -2.14
N SER A 91 5.92 -6.04 -1.05
CA SER A 91 5.36 -5.43 0.16
C SER A 91 4.72 -4.05 -0.10
N MET A 92 5.33 -3.24 -0.96
CA MET A 92 4.76 -1.95 -1.38
C MET A 92 3.52 -2.14 -2.25
N ARG A 93 3.54 -3.08 -3.21
CA ARG A 93 2.36 -3.42 -4.04
C ARG A 93 1.20 -3.93 -3.20
N ASP A 94 1.46 -4.78 -2.22
CA ASP A 94 0.44 -5.30 -1.29
C ASP A 94 -0.18 -4.15 -0.49
N THR A 95 0.62 -3.16 -0.07
CA THR A 95 0.12 -1.98 0.63
C THR A 95 -0.79 -1.13 -0.26
N ILE A 96 -0.44 -0.94 -1.54
CA ILE A 96 -1.30 -0.27 -2.53
C ILE A 96 -2.61 -1.04 -2.69
N ALA A 97 -2.52 -2.35 -2.91
CA ALA A 97 -3.70 -3.21 -3.09
C ALA A 97 -4.65 -3.15 -1.88
N MET A 98 -4.13 -3.07 -0.65
CA MET A 98 -4.95 -2.89 0.55
C MET A 98 -5.73 -1.57 0.56
N VAL A 99 -5.16 -0.48 0.05
CA VAL A 99 -5.85 0.82 -0.06
C VAL A 99 -6.79 0.83 -1.26
N GLU A 100 -6.41 0.17 -2.35
CA GLU A 100 -7.24 0.00 -3.55
C GLU A 100 -8.51 -0.79 -3.24
N ASP A 101 -8.44 -1.82 -2.39
CA ASP A 101 -9.59 -2.60 -1.91
C ASP A 101 -10.64 -1.68 -1.24
N ILE A 102 -10.19 -0.78 -0.36
CA ILE A 102 -11.04 0.26 0.26
C ILE A 102 -11.66 1.16 -0.81
N TYR A 103 -10.86 1.59 -1.79
CA TYR A 103 -11.31 2.48 -2.85
C TYR A 103 -12.38 1.82 -3.74
N CYS A 104 -12.21 0.56 -4.09
CA CYS A 104 -13.17 -0.23 -4.86
C CYS A 104 -14.51 -0.40 -4.12
N HIS A 105 -14.47 -0.68 -2.82
CA HIS A 105 -15.67 -0.72 -1.99
C HIS A 105 -16.34 0.65 -1.87
N ALA A 106 -15.57 1.72 -1.72
CA ALA A 106 -16.09 3.09 -1.71
C ALA A 106 -16.72 3.51 -3.06
N LEU A 107 -16.39 2.84 -4.17
CA LEU A 107 -16.95 3.09 -5.50
C LEU A 107 -18.24 2.29 -5.79
N SER A 108 -18.34 1.06 -5.30
CA SER A 108 -19.34 0.08 -5.76
C SER A 108 -20.71 0.27 -5.11
N ASP A 109 -20.80 0.10 -3.78
CA ASP A 109 -22.09 0.10 -3.05
C ASP A 109 -22.22 1.21 -2.00
N GLY A 110 -21.23 2.11 -1.95
CA GLY A 110 -21.18 3.23 -1.01
C GLY A 110 -20.74 2.83 0.40
N ASP A 111 -20.69 3.83 1.27
CA ASP A 111 -19.97 3.77 2.56
C ASP A 111 -20.54 2.73 3.54
N ALA A 112 -21.78 2.27 3.32
CA ALA A 112 -22.44 1.22 4.09
C ALA A 112 -21.80 -0.18 3.89
N GLU A 113 -21.39 -0.52 2.67
CA GLU A 113 -20.68 -1.78 2.40
C GLU A 113 -19.25 -1.69 2.95
N LEU A 114 -18.59 -0.54 2.84
CA LEU A 114 -17.27 -0.33 3.42
C LEU A 114 -17.29 -0.47 4.96
N ALA A 115 -18.32 0.04 5.62
CA ALA A 115 -18.54 -0.17 7.05
C ALA A 115 -18.79 -1.66 7.39
N LEU A 116 -19.52 -2.39 6.55
CA LEU A 116 -19.76 -3.82 6.69
C LEU A 116 -18.47 -4.64 6.51
N VAL A 117 -17.69 -4.36 5.47
CA VAL A 117 -16.39 -5.00 5.19
C VAL A 117 -15.42 -4.71 6.34
N HIS A 118 -15.37 -3.48 6.86
CA HIS A 118 -14.55 -3.16 8.02
C HIS A 118 -14.99 -3.91 9.29
N LEU A 119 -16.31 -3.96 9.56
CA LEU A 119 -16.88 -4.66 10.70
C LEU A 119 -16.62 -6.18 10.63
N LEU A 120 -16.73 -6.77 9.43
CA LEU A 120 -16.57 -8.19 9.18
C LEU A 120 -15.11 -8.63 9.03
N LYS A 121 -14.14 -7.71 9.20
CA LYS A 121 -12.73 -7.94 8.87
C LYS A 121 -12.50 -8.45 7.43
N GLY A 122 -13.38 -8.05 6.52
CA GLY A 122 -13.44 -8.53 5.14
C GLY A 122 -12.34 -8.00 4.23
N PHE A 123 -11.59 -6.98 4.66
CA PHE A 123 -10.41 -6.54 3.91
C PHE A 123 -9.44 -7.70 3.76
N LEU A 124 -8.93 -7.89 2.53
CA LEU A 124 -8.11 -9.03 2.07
C LEU A 124 -7.00 -9.48 3.05
N TYR A 125 -6.56 -8.62 3.97
CA TYR A 125 -5.45 -8.88 4.87
C TYR A 125 -5.71 -8.64 6.37
N GLN A 126 -6.95 -8.33 6.80
CA GLN A 126 -7.27 -8.31 8.24
C GLN A 126 -7.35 -9.72 8.87
N ASN A 127 -7.43 -10.77 8.04
CA ASN A 127 -7.41 -12.17 8.48
C ASN A 127 -5.99 -12.75 8.65
N TYR A 128 -4.92 -11.97 8.45
CA TYR A 128 -3.53 -12.41 8.66
C TYR A 128 -3.03 -12.23 10.11
N ASN A 129 -3.89 -12.40 11.12
CA ASN A 129 -3.48 -12.50 12.52
C ASN A 129 -4.35 -13.53 13.28
N GLU A 130 -4.03 -14.81 13.09
CA GLU A 130 -3.90 -15.79 14.18
C GLU A 130 -2.70 -16.70 13.84
N PHE A 131 -1.46 -16.24 14.05
CA PHE A 131 -0.29 -17.09 14.31
C PHE A 131 0.76 -16.31 15.11
#